data_AF-A0A5K1ET42-F1
#
_entry.id   AF-A0A5K1ET42-F1
#
_cell.length_a   1.000
_cell.length_b   1.000
_cell.length_c   1.000
_cell.angle_alpha   90.00
_cell.angle_beta   90.00
_cell.angle_gamma   90.00
#
_symmetry.space_group_name_H-M   'P 1'
#
loop_
_entity.id
_entity.type
_entity.pdbx_description
1 polymer ?
#
loop_
_entity_poly.entity_id
_entity_poly.type
_entity_poly.pdbx_seq_one_letter_code
_entity_poly.pdbx_strand_id
1 'polypeptide(L)'
;AKCRETGEIVAIKKVLQDKRYKNRELQIMHMLDHPNIVALKHCFFSITDKEELYLNLVLEFVPETVNRIARQYTKNNQRMPLIYVKLYTYQ
;
A
#
# COMPACT_ATOMS: atom_id res chain seq x y z
N ALA A 1 7.44 -7.77 2.91
CA ALA A 1 7.90 -9.15 2.61
C ALA A 1 8.75 -9.13 1.34
N LYS A 2 9.54 -10.17 1.06
CA LYS A 2 10.31 -10.31 -0.19
C LYS A 2 9.79 -11.52 -0.95
N CYS A 3 9.40 -11.35 -2.21
CA CYS A 3 9.04 -12.44 -3.09
C CYS A 3 10.28 -13.31 -3.35
N ARG A 4 10.15 -14.64 -3.18
CA ARG A 4 11.29 -15.55 -3.34
C ARG A 4 11.69 -15.74 -4.80
N GLU A 5 10.71 -15.76 -5.70
CA GLU A 5 10.91 -16.02 -7.12
C GLU A 5 11.49 -14.80 -7.84
N THR A 6 10.95 -13.61 -7.56
CA THR A 6 11.35 -12.37 -8.24
C THR A 6 12.35 -11.54 -7.45
N GLY A 7 12.54 -11.83 -6.15
CA GLY A 7 13.34 -11.00 -5.25
C GLY A 7 12.70 -9.66 -4.88
N GLU A 8 11.48 -9.38 -5.37
CA GLU A 8 10.83 -8.09 -5.22
C GLU A 8 10.31 -7.85 -3.79
N ILE A 9 10.43 -6.62 -3.28
CA ILE A 9 9.84 -6.23 -1.99
C ILE A 9 8.36 -5.86 -2.20
N VAL A 10 7.50 -6.39 -1.34
CA VAL A 10 6.05 -6.14 -1.35
C VAL A 10 5.52 -5.75 0.02
N ALA A 11 4.46 -4.96 0.04
CA ALA A 11 3.66 -4.68 1.22
C ALA A 11 2.51 -5.70 1.29
N ILE A 12 2.20 -6.21 2.48
CA ILE A 12 1.05 -7.11 2.69
C ILE A 12 0.08 -6.45 3.66
N LYS A 13 -1.11 -6.12 3.16
CA LYS A 13 -2.22 -5.62 3.98
C LYS A 13 -3.15 -6.78 4.30
N LYS A 14 -3.10 -7.25 5.55
CA LYS A 14 -3.97 -8.30 6.08
C LYS A 14 -5.20 -7.66 6.73
N VAL A 15 -6.39 -7.97 6.24
CA VAL A 15 -7.67 -7.45 6.75
C VAL A 15 -8.60 -8.61 7.15
N LEU A 16 -9.30 -8.47 8.27
CA LEU A 16 -10.31 -9.44 8.68
C LEU A 16 -11.43 -9.44 7.64
N GLN A 17 -11.80 -10.63 7.17
CA GLN A 17 -12.79 -10.81 6.12
C GLN A 17 -14.06 -11.42 6.71
N ASP A 18 -15.13 -10.61 6.76
CA ASP A 18 -16.47 -11.14 6.94
C ASP A 18 -16.90 -11.87 5.66
N LYS A 19 -17.28 -13.15 5.79
CA LYS A 19 -17.72 -14.01 4.68
C LYS A 19 -19.01 -13.52 4.02
N ARG A 20 -19.79 -12.69 4.71
CA ARG A 20 -21.08 -12.16 4.23
C ARG A 20 -20.92 -11.04 3.20
N TYR A 21 -19.75 -10.41 3.14
CA TYR A 21 -19.53 -9.20 2.35
C TYR A 21 -18.36 -9.38 1.38
N LYS A 22 -18.47 -8.77 0.19
CA LYS A 22 -17.32 -8.59 -0.70
C LYS A 22 -16.46 -7.43 -0.17
N ASN A 23 -15.15 -7.57 -0.28
CA ASN A 23 -14.25 -6.49 0.11
C ASN A 23 -14.19 -5.41 -1.00
N ARG A 24 -14.75 -4.23 -0.72
CA ARG A 24 -14.80 -3.10 -1.68
C ARG A 24 -13.41 -2.60 -2.07
N GLU A 25 -12.44 -2.62 -1.14
CA GLU A 25 -11.06 -2.22 -1.43
C GLU A 25 -10.45 -3.14 -2.48
N LEU A 26 -10.57 -4.46 -2.31
CA LEU A 26 -10.10 -5.43 -3.32
C LEU A 26 -10.75 -5.19 -4.69
N GLN A 27 -12.07 -4.97 -4.73
CA GLN A 27 -12.79 -4.70 -5.98
C GLN A 27 -12.29 -3.43 -6.67
N ILE A 28 -12.07 -2.35 -5.92
CA ILE A 28 -11.53 -1.10 -6.45
C ILE A 28 -10.11 -1.32 -6.96
N MET A 29 -9.25 -1.97 -6.18
CA MET A 29 -7.87 -2.23 -6.55
C MET A 29 -7.73 -3.05 -7.83
N HIS A 30 -8.65 -3.98 -8.13
CA HIS A 30 -8.69 -4.70 -9.41
C HIS A 30 -9.02 -3.83 -10.62
N MET A 31 -9.67 -2.68 -10.43
CA MET A 31 -10.03 -1.75 -11.50
C MET A 31 -8.97 -0.67 -11.75
N LEU A 32 -7.97 -0.57 -10.88
CA LEU A 32 -6.95 0.48 -10.95
C LEU A 32 -5.69 -0.04 -11.63
N ASP A 33 -5.34 0.59 -12.75
CA ASP A 33 -4.08 0.40 -13.46
C ASP A 33 -3.53 1.79 -13.84
N HIS A 34 -2.70 2.36 -12.97
CA HIS A 34 -2.18 3.72 -13.13
C HIS A 34 -0.80 3.88 -12.47
N PRO A 35 0.17 4.54 -13.12
CA PRO A 35 1.54 4.65 -12.61
C PRO A 35 1.68 5.41 -11.28
N ASN A 36 0.69 6.24 -10.92
CA ASN A 36 0.68 6.98 -9.65
C ASN A 36 -0.21 6.36 -8.56
N ILE A 37 -0.67 5.12 -8.76
CA ILE A 37 -1.47 4.37 -7.80
C ILE A 37 -0.71 3.08 -7.47
N VAL A 38 -0.61 2.75 -6.18
CA VAL A 38 0.02 1.51 -5.71
C VAL A 38 -0.69 0.30 -6.33
N ALA A 39 0.06 -0.54 -7.04
CA ALA A 39 -0.51 -1.68 -7.73
C ALA A 39 -0.88 -2.84 -6.77
N LEU A 40 -2.00 -3.51 -7.06
CA LEU A 40 -2.33 -4.82 -6.51
C LEU A 40 -1.64 -5.91 -7.33
N LYS A 41 -0.70 -6.62 -6.70
CA LYS A 41 0.08 -7.68 -7.37
C LYS A 41 -0.56 -9.05 -7.24
N HIS A 42 -1.09 -9.34 -6.06
CA HIS A 42 -1.77 -10.59 -5.77
C HIS A 42 -2.72 -10.42 -4.57
N CYS A 43 -3.64 -11.36 -4.38
CA CYS A 43 -4.45 -11.44 -3.19
C CYS A 43 -4.74 -12.90 -2.83
N PHE A 44 -4.81 -13.21 -1.54
CA PHE A 44 -5.15 -14.55 -1.08
C PHE A 44 -5.84 -14.51 0.28
N PHE A 45 -6.66 -15.53 0.56
CA PHE A 45 -7.27 -15.72 1.86
C PHE A 45 -6.38 -16.56 2.77
N SER A 46 -6.39 -16.27 4.07
CA SER A 46 -5.79 -17.12 5.09
C SER A 46 -6.73 -17.27 6.27
N ILE A 47 -6.67 -18.41 6.94
CA ILE A 47 -7.47 -18.71 8.13
C ILE A 47 -6.51 -18.82 9.31
N THR A 48 -6.86 -18.24 10.44
CA THR A 48 -6.08 -18.38 11.68
C THR A 48 -6.52 -19.62 12.47
N ASP A 49 -5.75 -20.00 13.49
CA ASP A 49 -6.11 -21.11 14.39
C ASP A 49 -7.42 -20.87 15.15
N LYS A 50 -7.92 -19.62 15.17
CA LYS A 50 -9.21 -19.23 15.76
C LYS A 50 -10.35 -19.22 14.74
N GLU A 51 -10.15 -19.85 13.58
CA GLU A 51 -11.09 -19.90 12.45
C GLU A 51 -11.48 -18.53 11.85
N GLU A 52 -10.68 -17.49 12.13
CA GLU A 52 -10.91 -16.16 11.56
C GLU A 52 -10.36 -16.10 10.13
N LEU A 53 -11.22 -15.71 9.19
CA LEU A 53 -10.85 -15.52 7.79
C LEU A 53 -10.24 -14.14 7.60
N TYR A 54 -9.09 -14.09 6.93
CA TYR A 54 -8.43 -12.85 6.53
C TYR A 54 -8.24 -12.81 5.01
N LEU A 55 -8.39 -11.63 4.45
CA LEU A 55 -7.95 -11.30 3.10
C LEU A 55 -6.58 -10.61 3.18
N ASN A 56 -5.63 -11.07 2.38
CA ASN A 56 -4.28 -10.51 2.31
C ASN A 56 -4.09 -9.89 0.93
N LEU A 57 -3.92 -8.57 0.89
CA LEU A 57 -3.60 -7.82 -0.32
C LEU A 57 -2.08 -7.70 -0.44
N VAL A 58 -1.51 -8.25 -1.50
CA VAL A 58 -0.09 -8.11 -1.84
C VAL A 58 0.05 -6.90 -2.75
N LEU A 59 0.65 -5.85 -2.22
CA LEU A 59 0.75 -4.53 -2.83
C LEU A 59 2.20 -4.23 -3.20
N GLU A 60 2.38 -3.36 -4.20
CA GLU A 60 3.66 -2.69 -4.43
C GLU A 60 4.18 -2.01 -3.15
N PHE A 61 5.48 -2.11 -2.92
CA PHE A 61 6.14 -1.47 -1.78
C PHE A 61 6.74 -0.13 -2.19
N VAL A 62 6.28 0.95 -1.55
CA VAL A 62 6.88 2.28 -1.66
C VAL A 62 7.58 2.61 -0.33
N PRO A 63 8.88 2.96 -0.34
CA PRO A 63 9.69 3.05 0.89
C PRO A 63 9.39 4.26 1.77
N GLU A 64 8.86 5.33 1.18
CA GLU A 64 8.66 6.62 1.83
C GLU A 64 7.21 7.10 1.70
N THR A 65 6.82 7.97 2.63
CA THR A 65 5.53 8.67 2.55
C THR A 65 5.75 10.16 2.58
N VAL A 66 4.86 10.93 1.95
CA VAL A 66 4.88 12.40 1.99
C VAL A 66 4.89 12.90 3.44
N ASN A 67 4.14 12.25 4.34
CA ASN A 67 4.11 12.59 5.78
C ASN A 67 5.49 12.42 6.44
N ARG A 68 6.21 11.33 6.17
CA ARG A 68 7.55 11.10 6.73
C ARG A 68 8.55 12.15 6.23
N ILE A 69 8.55 12.42 4.93
CA ILE A 69 9.43 13.42 4.32
C ILE A 69 9.10 14.82 4.86
N ALA A 70 7.83 15.20 4.92
CA ALA A 70 7.40 16.49 5.46
C ALA A 70 7.85 16.67 6.92
N ARG A 71 7.67 15.65 7.77
CA ARG A 71 8.15 15.67 9.16
C ARG A 71 9.65 15.81 9.28
N GLN A 72 10.43 15.21 8.38
CA GLN A 72 11.89 15.35 8.37
C GLN A 72 12.32 16.79 8.11
N TYR A 73 11.74 17.46 7.11
CA TYR A 73 12.01 18.88 6.86
C TYR A 73 11.64 19.75 8.07
N THR A 74 10.45 19.54 8.65
CA THR A 74 10.02 20.27 9.85
C THR A 74 10.98 20.08 11.02
N LYS A 75 11.43 18.83 11.29
CA LYS A 75 12.42 18.54 12.35
C LYS A 75 13.76 19.24 12.13
N ASN A 76 14.15 19.42 10.88
CA ASN A 76 15.38 20.12 10.51
C ASN A 76 15.20 21.66 10.45
N ASN A 77 14.06 22.19 10.91
CA ASN A 77 13.68 23.60 10.77
C ASN A 77 13.75 24.12 9.31
N GLN A 78 13.51 23.23 8.35
CA GLN A 78 13.48 23.54 6.93
C GLN A 78 12.06 23.40 6.38
N ARG A 79 11.76 24.12 5.30
CA ARG A 79 10.54 23.91 4.52
C ARG A 79 10.84 22.94 3.37
N MET A 80 9.85 22.13 3.00
CA MET A 80 9.96 21.30 1.81
C MET A 80 10.17 22.21 0.58
N PRO A 81 11.20 21.94 -0.25
CA PRO A 81 11.40 22.67 -1.51
C PRO A 81 10.14 22.68 -2.39
N LEU A 82 9.81 23.83 -2.95
CA LEU A 82 8.58 24.02 -3.73
C LEU A 82 8.51 23.09 -4.95
N ILE A 83 9.64 22.69 -5.51
CA ILE A 83 9.69 21.71 -6.60
C ILE A 83 9.11 20.36 -6.20
N TYR A 84 9.40 19.86 -4.99
CA TYR A 84 8.84 18.60 -4.51
C TYR A 84 7.35 18.72 -4.22
N VAL A 85 6.92 19.87 -3.68
CA VAL A 85 5.49 20.15 -3.49
C VAL A 85 4.77 20.05 -4.83
N LYS A 86 5.26 20.75 -5.86
CA LYS A 86 4.69 20.70 -7.21
C LYS A 86 4.65 19.27 -7.76
N LEU A 87 5.74 18.51 -7.66
CA LEU A 87 5.81 17.14 -8.16
C LEU A 87 4.84 16.19 -7.44
N TYR A 88 4.69 16.28 -6.11
CA TYR A 88 3.76 15.43 -5.37
C TYR A 88 2.30 15.81 -5.58
N THR A 89 2.01 17.09 -5.83
CA THR A 89 0.63 17.55 -6.08
C THR A 89 0.21 17.44 -7.54
N TYR A 90 1.16 17.31 -8.46
CA TYR A 90 0.90 17.19 -9.89
C TYR A 90 0.43 15.77 -10.19
N GLN A 91 -0.90 15.59 -10.12
CA GLN A 91 -1.64 14.42 -10.58
C GLN A 91 -2.85 14.90 -11.37
#